data_AF-A0A4Y9Y979-F1
#
_entry.id   AF-A0A4Y9Y979-F1
#
_cell.length_a   1.000
_cell.length_b   1.000
_cell.length_c   1.000
_cell.angle_alpha   90.00
_cell.angle_beta   90.00
_cell.angle_gamma   90.00
#
_symmetry.space_group_name_H-M   'P 1'
#
loop_
_entity.id
_entity.type
_entity.pdbx_description
1 polymer ?
#
loop_
_entity_poly.entity_id
_entity_poly.type
_entity_poly.pdbx_seq_one_letter_code
_entity_poly.pdbx_strand_id
1 'polypeptide(L)'
;MASAAPLPPSLLASARSAYRALLRASATTFKGDVDTRNAFRLKMRHETLACPPAVSARQVEEKIGLAQEISDILLRNVVQAVKLEEARSPQDHERFKLRITEHTEMGTNDTIRDPPQLESSRSARKRVSSSDAAKTNEAAPQIPRYYSQLKKAAKKRVVPELKEEDLEESFVRGSGPGGQSINKTENNVQLLHKPTGLRVSCQDTRSLSQNRKLARRRLLEKVRYASQDV
;
A
#
# COMPACT_ATOMS: atom_id res chain seq x y z
N MET A 1 22.60 20.25 -41.58
CA MET A 1 21.66 20.17 -40.45
C MET A 1 20.36 19.59 -40.97
N ALA A 2 20.04 18.34 -40.63
CA ALA A 2 18.82 17.68 -41.10
C ALA A 2 17.61 18.37 -40.46
N SER A 3 16.80 19.08 -41.25
CA SER A 3 15.52 19.61 -40.79
C SER A 3 14.60 18.42 -40.49
N ALA A 4 14.13 18.30 -39.25
CA ALA A 4 13.14 17.29 -38.89
C ALA A 4 11.91 17.43 -39.82
N ALA A 5 11.46 16.31 -40.38
CA ALA A 5 10.27 16.30 -41.22
C ALA A 5 9.06 16.83 -40.44
N PRO A 6 8.19 17.65 -41.05
CA PRO A 6 7.01 18.17 -40.38
C PRO A 6 6.08 17.03 -39.94
N LEU A 7 5.56 17.11 -38.71
CA LEU A 7 4.64 16.11 -38.18
C LEU A 7 3.33 16.06 -38.99
N PRO A 8 2.72 14.87 -39.16
CA PRO A 8 1.49 14.74 -39.91
C PRO A 8 0.31 15.45 -39.22
N PRO A 9 -0.60 16.10 -39.97
CA PRO A 9 -1.69 16.90 -39.40
C PRO A 9 -2.69 16.05 -38.60
N SER A 10 -2.88 14.78 -38.97
CA SER A 10 -3.74 13.83 -38.23
C SER A 10 -3.23 13.59 -36.81
N LEU A 11 -1.91 13.42 -36.66
CA LEU A 11 -1.26 13.20 -35.37
C LEU A 11 -1.32 14.46 -34.50
N LEU A 12 -1.19 15.65 -35.08
CA LEU A 12 -1.42 16.92 -34.36
C LEU A 12 -2.87 17.07 -33.90
N ALA A 13 -3.85 16.67 -34.72
CA ALA A 13 -5.25 16.68 -34.34
C ALA A 13 -5.54 15.71 -33.18
N SER A 14 -4.96 14.51 -33.22
CA SER A 14 -5.04 13.51 -32.15
C SER A 14 -4.40 14.00 -30.85
N ALA A 15 -3.22 14.63 -30.92
CA ALA A 15 -2.58 15.24 -29.77
C ALA A 15 -3.44 16.33 -29.11
N ARG A 16 -4.09 17.18 -29.92
CA ARG A 16 -5.01 18.21 -29.42
C ARG A 16 -6.24 17.61 -28.78
N SER A 17 -6.80 16.55 -29.35
CA SER A 17 -7.99 15.89 -28.79
C SER A 17 -7.67 15.21 -27.45
N ALA A 18 -6.58 14.45 -27.39
CA ALA A 18 -6.10 13.80 -26.17
C ALA A 18 -5.80 14.82 -25.05
N TYR A 19 -5.11 15.92 -25.38
CA TYR A 19 -4.83 16.99 -24.42
C TYR A 19 -6.11 17.64 -23.89
N ARG A 20 -7.10 17.90 -24.76
CA ARG A 20 -8.41 18.44 -24.35
C ARG A 20 -9.17 17.46 -23.46
N ALA A 21 -9.14 16.17 -23.79
CA ALA A 21 -9.78 15.12 -22.99
C ALA A 21 -9.20 15.09 -21.57
N LEU A 22 -7.86 15.09 -21.46
CA LEU A 22 -7.16 15.16 -20.18
C LEU A 22 -7.52 16.41 -19.36
N LEU A 23 -7.58 17.58 -20.00
CA LEU A 23 -7.97 18.81 -19.30
C LEU A 23 -9.42 18.76 -18.79
N ARG A 24 -10.35 18.20 -19.58
CA ARG A 24 -11.73 18.00 -19.15
C ARG A 24 -11.81 17.02 -17.98
N ALA A 25 -11.12 15.89 -18.07
CA ALA A 25 -11.04 14.89 -17.00
C ALA A 25 -10.50 15.51 -15.70
N SER A 26 -9.42 16.28 -15.76
CA SER A 26 -8.90 16.99 -14.58
C SER A 26 -9.89 18.00 -14.00
N ALA A 27 -10.67 18.68 -14.83
CA ALA A 27 -11.64 19.67 -14.37
C ALA A 27 -12.85 19.01 -13.69
N THR A 28 -13.27 17.82 -14.16
CA THR A 28 -14.34 17.05 -13.54
C THR A 28 -13.89 16.41 -12.23
N THR A 29 -12.70 15.78 -12.22
CA THR A 29 -12.18 15.07 -11.04
C THR A 29 -11.81 16.03 -9.92
N PHE A 30 -11.14 17.15 -10.21
CA PHE A 30 -10.71 18.15 -9.21
C PHE A 30 -11.68 19.33 -9.07
N LYS A 31 -13.00 19.09 -9.23
CA LYS A 31 -13.99 20.16 -9.16
C LYS A 31 -13.96 20.84 -7.79
N GLY A 32 -13.85 22.16 -7.72
CA GLY A 32 -13.85 22.88 -6.44
C GLY A 32 -12.53 22.84 -5.66
N ASP A 33 -11.53 22.09 -6.13
CA ASP A 33 -10.15 22.16 -5.64
C ASP A 33 -9.27 22.74 -6.75
N VAL A 34 -9.17 24.07 -6.75
CA VAL A 34 -8.53 24.83 -7.84
C VAL A 34 -7.02 24.64 -7.82
N ASP A 35 -6.42 24.51 -6.63
CA ASP A 35 -4.98 24.43 -6.47
C ASP A 35 -4.43 23.10 -6.96
N THR A 36 -5.05 21.98 -6.58
CA THR A 36 -4.62 20.66 -7.07
C THR A 36 -4.85 20.52 -8.57
N ARG A 37 -5.96 21.05 -9.09
CA ARG A 37 -6.23 21.11 -10.53
C ARG A 37 -5.14 21.90 -11.26
N ASN A 38 -4.77 23.07 -10.76
CA ASN A 38 -3.77 23.92 -11.40
C ASN A 38 -2.37 23.29 -11.34
N ALA A 39 -2.00 22.72 -10.18
CA ALA A 39 -0.74 22.00 -10.01
C ALA A 39 -0.65 20.79 -10.96
N PHE A 40 -1.72 20.01 -11.08
CA PHE A 40 -1.81 18.90 -12.02
C PHE A 40 -1.60 19.36 -13.47
N ARG A 41 -2.30 20.42 -13.88
CA ARG A 41 -2.16 20.97 -15.25
C ARG A 41 -0.76 21.46 -15.54
N LEU A 42 -0.12 22.10 -14.56
CA LEU A 42 1.26 22.58 -14.67
C LEU A 42 2.23 21.40 -14.84
N LYS A 43 2.09 20.36 -13.99
CA LYS A 43 2.88 19.13 -14.10
C LYS A 43 2.72 18.46 -15.46
N MET A 44 1.48 18.32 -15.95
CA MET A 44 1.23 17.70 -17.24
C MET A 44 1.82 18.50 -18.41
N ARG A 45 1.78 19.83 -18.33
CA ARG A 45 2.30 20.70 -19.38
C ARG A 45 3.83 20.69 -19.44
N HIS A 46 4.50 20.72 -18.29
CA HIS A 46 5.94 20.95 -18.22
C HIS A 46 6.77 19.67 -18.13
N GLU A 47 6.21 18.58 -17.60
CA GLU A 47 6.96 17.35 -17.33
C GLU A 47 6.57 16.23 -18.28
N THR A 48 5.29 15.84 -18.30
CA THR A 48 4.86 14.61 -19.00
C THR A 48 4.60 14.82 -20.49
N LEU A 49 3.93 15.91 -20.86
CA LEU A 49 3.57 16.21 -22.26
C LEU A 49 4.50 17.25 -22.91
N ALA A 50 5.58 17.63 -22.24
CA ALA A 50 6.57 18.53 -22.80
C ALA A 50 7.23 17.89 -24.03
N CYS A 51 7.14 18.55 -25.18
CA CYS A 51 7.73 18.07 -26.44
C CYS A 51 8.75 19.09 -26.95
N PRO A 52 10.05 18.72 -27.03
CA PRO A 52 11.04 19.56 -27.72
C PRO A 52 10.74 19.66 -29.24
N PRO A 53 11.33 20.63 -29.95
CA PRO A 53 11.05 20.87 -31.36
C PRO A 53 11.53 19.76 -32.32
N ALA A 54 12.39 18.83 -31.88
CA ALA A 54 12.97 17.75 -32.68
C ALA A 54 12.44 16.35 -32.29
N VAL A 55 11.16 16.24 -31.93
CA VAL A 55 10.55 14.99 -31.45
C VAL A 55 10.12 14.10 -32.61
N SER A 56 10.37 12.79 -32.48
CA SER A 56 9.95 11.79 -33.47
C SER A 56 8.44 11.50 -33.37
N ALA A 57 7.80 11.14 -34.48
CA ALA A 57 6.36 10.85 -34.52
C ALA A 57 5.93 9.79 -33.48
N ARG A 58 6.74 8.73 -33.32
CA ARG A 58 6.49 7.66 -32.33
C ARG A 58 6.40 8.18 -30.90
N GLN A 59 7.29 9.08 -30.50
CA GLN A 59 7.28 9.67 -29.16
C GLN A 59 6.03 10.54 -28.92
N VAL A 60 5.48 11.16 -29.97
CA VAL A 60 4.22 11.90 -29.87
C VAL A 60 3.05 10.92 -29.72
N GLU A 61 3.03 9.83 -30.47
CA GLU A 61 2.01 8.77 -30.35
C GLU A 61 2.00 8.14 -28.94
N GLU A 62 3.17 7.83 -28.39
CA GLU A 62 3.32 7.35 -27.02
C GLU A 62 2.73 8.34 -26.00
N LYS A 63 3.01 9.63 -26.16
CA LYS A 63 2.47 10.69 -25.29
C LYS A 63 0.96 10.88 -25.46
N ILE A 64 0.43 10.68 -26.67
CA ILE A 64 -1.01 10.70 -26.93
C ILE A 64 -1.68 9.57 -26.15
N GLY A 65 -1.14 8.35 -26.25
CA GLY A 65 -1.66 7.19 -25.51
C GLY A 65 -1.62 7.42 -24.00
N LEU A 66 -0.49 7.89 -23.48
CA LEU A 66 -0.33 8.22 -22.07
C LEU A 66 -1.33 9.30 -21.60
N ALA A 67 -1.59 10.34 -22.40
CA ALA A 67 -2.55 11.38 -22.04
C ALA A 67 -3.99 10.84 -21.98
N GLN A 68 -4.35 9.91 -22.88
CA GLN A 68 -5.64 9.23 -22.87
C GLN A 68 -5.79 8.32 -21.66
N GLU A 69 -4.77 7.50 -21.37
CA GLU A 69 -4.77 6.61 -20.20
C GLU A 69 -4.91 7.39 -18.89
N ILE A 70 -4.15 8.47 -18.72
CA ILE A 70 -4.30 9.34 -17.53
C ILE A 70 -5.71 9.91 -17.44
N SER A 71 -6.29 10.32 -18.57
CA SER A 71 -7.66 10.86 -18.58
C SER A 71 -8.69 9.81 -18.15
N ASP A 72 -8.53 8.56 -18.57
CA ASP A 72 -9.39 7.46 -18.18
C ASP A 72 -9.25 7.13 -16.69
N ILE A 73 -8.02 7.04 -16.19
CA ILE A 73 -7.74 6.78 -14.76
C ILE A 73 -8.35 7.88 -13.87
N LEU A 74 -8.21 9.15 -14.26
CA LEU A 74 -8.78 10.26 -13.50
C LEU A 74 -10.30 10.21 -13.38
N LEU A 75 -10.99 9.69 -14.41
CA LEU A 75 -12.45 9.60 -14.42
C LEU A 75 -12.96 8.32 -13.74
N ARG A 76 -12.25 7.21 -13.91
CA ARG A 76 -12.70 5.88 -13.44
C ARG A 76 -12.29 5.58 -12.02
N ASN A 77 -11.06 5.95 -11.64
CA ASN A 77 -10.43 5.46 -10.42
C ASN A 77 -10.33 6.53 -9.33
N VAL A 78 -10.35 7.81 -9.68
CA VAL A 78 -10.14 8.90 -8.72
C VAL A 78 -11.47 9.50 -8.27
N VAL A 79 -11.76 9.40 -6.97
CA VAL A 79 -12.96 9.96 -6.34
C VAL A 79 -12.54 10.97 -5.26
N GLN A 80 -13.16 12.14 -5.26
CA GLN A 80 -12.94 13.15 -4.22
C GLN A 80 -13.98 13.06 -3.11
N ALA A 81 -13.51 13.16 -1.87
CA ALA A 81 -14.34 13.32 -0.69
C ALA A 81 -14.47 14.80 -0.33
N VAL A 82 -15.69 15.27 -0.07
CA VAL A 82 -15.96 16.61 0.47
C VAL A 82 -16.48 16.47 1.89
N LYS A 83 -15.83 17.14 2.83
CA LYS A 83 -16.26 17.15 4.24
C LYS A 83 -17.62 17.86 4.34
N LEU A 84 -18.58 17.22 5.02
CA LEU A 84 -19.88 17.81 5.34
C LEU A 84 -19.78 18.45 6.72
N GLU A 85 -19.94 19.76 6.79
CA GLU A 85 -19.96 20.51 8.05
C GLU A 85 -21.34 20.48 8.68
N GLU A 86 -21.74 19.32 9.17
CA GLU A 86 -22.96 19.16 9.99
C GLU A 86 -22.64 18.33 11.24
N ALA A 87 -21.83 18.88 12.13
CA ALA A 87 -21.69 18.36 13.49
C ALA A 87 -22.81 18.98 14.34
N ARG A 88 -23.94 18.28 14.49
CA ARG A 88 -25.02 18.71 15.41
C ARG A 88 -24.69 18.37 16.86
N SER A 89 -23.68 17.53 17.11
CA SER A 89 -23.21 17.19 18.46
C SER A 89 -21.70 16.97 18.52
N PRO A 90 -21.04 17.27 19.66
CA PRO A 90 -19.58 17.12 19.83
C PRO A 90 -19.08 15.64 19.82
N GLN A 91 -19.97 14.67 19.68
CA GLN A 91 -19.66 13.23 19.55
C GLN A 91 -19.85 12.70 18.12
N ASP A 92 -20.26 13.53 17.15
CA ASP A 92 -20.44 13.08 15.77
C ASP A 92 -19.09 12.92 15.06
N HIS A 93 -18.85 11.72 14.51
CA HIS A 93 -17.73 11.47 13.61
C HIS A 93 -17.83 12.33 12.34
N GLU A 94 -16.67 12.70 11.78
CA GLU A 94 -16.61 13.46 10.54
C GLU A 94 -17.33 12.73 9.39
N ARG A 95 -18.25 13.42 8.72
CA ARG A 95 -18.97 12.89 7.57
C ARG A 95 -18.39 13.46 6.29
N PHE A 96 -18.19 12.58 5.30
CA PHE A 96 -17.69 12.96 3.99
C PHE A 96 -18.66 12.51 2.90
N LYS A 97 -18.93 13.39 1.94
CA LYS A 97 -19.67 13.06 0.72
C LYS A 97 -18.67 12.73 -0.38
N LEU A 98 -18.71 11.50 -0.89
CA LEU A 98 -17.94 11.10 -2.06
C LEU A 98 -18.59 11.65 -3.33
N ARG A 99 -17.77 12.20 -4.23
CA ARG A 99 -18.20 12.69 -5.53
C ARG A 99 -17.98 11.62 -6.59
N ILE A 100 -18.95 10.73 -6.70
CA ILE A 100 -18.96 9.68 -7.72
C ILE A 100 -19.53 10.29 -9.01
N THR A 101 -18.82 10.10 -10.12
CA THR A 101 -19.26 10.48 -11.48
C THR A 101 -19.75 9.24 -12.24
N GLU A 102 -20.51 9.43 -13.33
CA GLU A 102 -21.03 8.34 -14.16
C GLU A 102 -19.95 7.36 -14.64
N HIS A 103 -18.75 7.88 -14.92
CA HIS A 103 -17.63 7.10 -15.44
C HIS A 103 -16.81 6.41 -14.36
N THR A 104 -17.15 6.60 -13.07
CA THR A 104 -16.43 5.98 -11.96
C THR A 104 -16.72 4.49 -11.96
N GLU A 105 -15.69 3.65 -12.04
CA GLU A 105 -15.86 2.21 -11.98
C GLU A 105 -16.28 1.83 -10.56
N MET A 106 -17.57 1.52 -10.36
CA MET A 106 -18.09 1.11 -9.04
C MET A 106 -17.77 -0.34 -8.67
N GLY A 107 -17.07 -1.06 -9.56
CA GLY A 107 -16.87 -2.50 -9.44
C GLY A 107 -18.17 -3.29 -9.63
N THR A 108 -18.08 -4.47 -10.23
CA THR A 108 -19.18 -5.44 -10.21
C THR A 108 -19.09 -6.24 -8.91
N ASN A 109 -20.20 -6.31 -8.16
CA ASN A 109 -20.26 -7.08 -6.91
C ASN A 109 -19.84 -8.55 -7.12
N ASP A 110 -20.05 -9.09 -8.32
CA ASP A 110 -19.67 -10.46 -8.68
C ASP A 110 -18.15 -10.67 -8.66
N THR A 111 -17.36 -9.67 -9.01
CA THR A 111 -15.88 -9.74 -8.98
C THR A 111 -15.32 -9.72 -7.55
N ILE A 112 -16.08 -9.17 -6.60
CA ILE A 112 -15.73 -9.18 -5.16
C ILE A 112 -16.11 -10.53 -4.53
N ARG A 113 -17.22 -11.12 -4.99
CA ARG A 113 -17.70 -12.43 -4.51
C ARG A 113 -16.82 -13.56 -5.01
N ASP A 114 -16.48 -13.52 -6.29
CA ASP A 114 -15.63 -14.50 -6.95
C ASP A 114 -14.38 -13.81 -7.51
N PRO A 115 -13.42 -13.42 -6.63
CA PRO A 115 -12.18 -12.84 -7.11
C PRO A 115 -11.48 -13.85 -8.02
N PRO A 116 -10.92 -13.41 -9.16
CA PRO A 116 -10.14 -14.30 -10.02
C PRO A 116 -9.07 -14.97 -9.17
N GLN A 117 -8.98 -16.29 -9.27
CA GLN A 117 -8.05 -17.07 -8.47
C GLN A 117 -6.63 -16.54 -8.71
N LEU A 118 -6.02 -15.97 -7.67
CA LEU A 118 -4.63 -15.55 -7.69
C LEU A 118 -3.78 -16.79 -8.01
N GLU A 119 -3.23 -16.82 -9.22
CA GLU A 119 -2.30 -17.85 -9.65
C GLU A 119 -1.12 -17.86 -8.68
N SER A 120 -1.03 -18.91 -7.86
CA SER A 120 0.16 -19.11 -7.04
C SER A 120 1.39 -19.16 -7.94
N SER A 121 2.53 -18.67 -7.46
CA SER A 121 3.81 -18.68 -8.18
C SER A 121 4.22 -20.07 -8.71
N ARG A 122 3.60 -21.14 -8.19
CA ARG A 122 3.75 -22.53 -8.65
C ARG A 122 2.93 -22.85 -9.90
N SER A 123 1.71 -22.33 -10.01
CA SER A 123 0.79 -22.54 -11.14
C SER A 123 1.19 -21.70 -12.36
N ALA A 124 1.60 -20.45 -12.13
CA ALA A 124 2.12 -19.58 -13.17
C ALA A 124 3.37 -20.18 -13.86
N ARG A 125 4.27 -20.81 -13.09
CA ARG A 125 5.43 -21.54 -13.63
C ARG A 125 5.06 -22.76 -14.48
N LYS A 126 3.94 -23.42 -14.19
CA LYS A 126 3.49 -24.61 -14.91
C LYS A 126 2.94 -24.25 -16.29
N ARG A 127 2.20 -23.14 -16.43
CA ARG A 127 1.71 -22.68 -17.74
C ARG A 127 2.81 -22.16 -18.65
N VAL A 128 3.80 -21.42 -18.11
CA VAL A 128 4.95 -20.92 -18.89
C VAL A 128 5.77 -22.08 -19.49
N SER A 129 5.75 -23.26 -18.85
CA SER A 129 6.46 -24.43 -19.37
C SER A 129 5.81 -25.09 -20.60
N SER A 130 4.54 -24.78 -20.90
CA SER A 130 3.78 -25.49 -21.94
C SER A 130 3.49 -24.70 -23.22
N SER A 131 3.65 -23.37 -23.25
CA SER A 131 3.30 -22.58 -24.45
C SER A 131 4.40 -21.69 -25.04
N ASP A 132 5.43 -21.30 -24.29
CA ASP A 132 6.37 -20.26 -24.76
C ASP A 132 7.85 -20.61 -24.50
N ALA A 133 8.26 -21.82 -24.87
CA ALA A 133 9.68 -22.21 -24.88
C ALA A 133 10.48 -21.64 -26.07
N ALA A 134 9.95 -20.64 -26.77
CA ALA A 134 10.59 -19.98 -27.91
C ALA A 134 10.76 -18.47 -27.67
N LYS A 135 12.01 -18.10 -27.34
CA LYS A 135 12.62 -16.77 -27.50
C LYS A 135 12.15 -15.63 -26.58
N THR A 136 12.65 -15.62 -25.33
CA THR A 136 13.06 -14.38 -24.65
C THR A 136 14.33 -14.63 -23.82
N ASN A 137 15.48 -14.14 -24.30
CA ASN A 137 16.71 -14.04 -23.50
C ASN A 137 16.67 -12.73 -22.67
N GLU A 138 15.62 -12.55 -21.88
CA GLU A 138 15.60 -11.50 -20.87
C GLU A 138 15.94 -12.16 -19.54
N ALA A 139 17.20 -12.00 -19.14
CA ALA A 139 17.69 -12.46 -17.84
C ALA A 139 16.89 -11.73 -16.75
N ALA A 140 15.84 -12.38 -16.24
CA ALA A 140 15.12 -11.94 -15.06
C ALA A 140 16.15 -11.60 -13.96
N PRO A 141 15.99 -10.48 -13.24
CA PRO A 141 16.97 -10.07 -12.24
C PRO A 141 17.12 -11.20 -11.21
N GLN A 142 18.29 -11.83 -11.19
CA GLN A 142 18.58 -12.89 -10.25
C GLN A 142 18.69 -12.26 -8.87
N ILE A 143 17.60 -12.29 -8.10
CA ILE A 143 17.62 -11.88 -6.69
C ILE A 143 18.68 -12.76 -6.01
N PRO A 144 19.80 -12.19 -5.51
CA PRO A 144 20.87 -12.98 -4.95
C PRO A 144 20.32 -13.73 -3.74
N ARG A 145 20.20 -15.06 -3.88
CA ARG A 145 19.74 -15.92 -2.79
C ARG A 145 20.87 -16.10 -1.80
N TYR A 146 21.00 -15.15 -0.88
CA TYR A 146 21.86 -15.21 0.31
C TYR A 146 21.38 -16.27 1.33
N TYR A 147 20.84 -17.39 0.87
CA TYR A 147 20.24 -18.43 1.70
C TYR A 147 21.27 -19.04 2.67
N SER A 148 22.53 -19.18 2.21
CA SER A 148 23.64 -19.66 3.04
C SER A 148 23.99 -18.69 4.17
N GLN A 149 24.01 -17.39 3.90
CA GLN A 149 24.29 -16.35 4.89
C GLN A 149 23.14 -16.22 5.89
N LEU A 150 21.88 -16.23 5.42
CA LEU A 150 20.68 -16.23 6.27
C LEU A 150 20.61 -17.48 7.15
N LYS A 151 20.93 -18.66 6.63
CA LYS A 151 20.98 -19.92 7.39
C LYS A 151 22.10 -19.92 8.44
N LYS A 152 23.27 -19.36 8.10
CA LYS A 152 24.40 -19.20 9.03
C LYS A 152 24.07 -18.19 10.13
N ALA A 153 23.42 -17.07 9.78
CA ALA A 153 22.95 -16.07 10.74
C ALA A 153 21.87 -16.63 11.67
N ALA A 154 20.93 -17.42 11.15
CA ALA A 154 19.91 -18.08 11.97
C ALA A 154 20.52 -19.08 12.96
N LYS A 155 21.51 -19.89 12.53
CA LYS A 155 22.19 -20.86 13.41
C LYS A 155 23.02 -20.20 14.52
N LYS A 156 23.54 -18.99 14.29
CA LYS A 156 24.30 -18.22 15.29
C LYS A 156 23.41 -17.55 16.37
N ARG A 157 22.10 -17.50 16.19
CA ARG A 157 21.21 -16.87 17.18
C ARG A 157 21.09 -17.78 18.39
N VAL A 158 21.76 -17.40 19.48
CA VAL A 158 21.50 -17.96 20.81
C VAL A 158 20.24 -17.28 21.33
N VAL A 159 19.21 -18.07 21.61
CA VAL A 159 17.98 -17.58 22.26
C VAL A 159 18.17 -17.78 23.76
N PRO A 160 18.16 -16.71 24.57
CA PRO A 160 18.25 -16.86 26.02
C PRO A 160 17.01 -17.61 26.54
N GLU A 161 17.22 -18.66 27.32
CA GLU A 161 16.14 -19.39 27.98
C GLU A 161 15.62 -18.58 29.16
N LEU A 162 14.32 -18.32 29.17
CA LEU A 162 13.63 -17.70 30.31
C LEU A 162 13.21 -18.81 31.28
N LYS A 163 13.81 -18.83 32.48
CA LYS A 163 13.35 -19.68 33.57
C LYS A 163 12.09 -19.09 34.18
N GLU A 164 11.13 -19.94 34.54
CA GLU A 164 9.87 -19.48 35.14
C GLU A 164 10.06 -18.87 36.53
N GLU A 165 11.11 -19.25 37.26
CA GLU A 165 11.45 -18.77 38.61
C GLU A 165 11.86 -17.28 38.64
N ASP A 166 12.41 -16.81 37.52
CA ASP A 166 12.91 -15.45 37.33
C ASP A 166 11.81 -14.47 36.87
N LEU A 167 10.59 -14.95 36.70
CA LEU A 167 9.44 -14.20 36.21
C LEU A 167 8.47 -13.86 37.34
N GLU A 168 8.08 -12.59 37.42
CA GLU A 168 6.93 -12.15 38.21
C GLU A 168 5.77 -11.91 37.26
N GLU A 169 4.69 -12.67 37.43
CA GLU A 169 3.47 -12.51 36.65
C GLU A 169 2.39 -11.82 37.50
N SER A 170 1.80 -10.74 36.97
CA SER A 170 0.64 -10.08 37.57
C SER A 170 -0.47 -9.86 36.55
N PHE A 171 -1.72 -9.95 37.02
CA PHE A 171 -2.92 -9.79 36.21
C PHE A 171 -3.61 -8.50 36.61
N VAL A 172 -3.87 -7.66 35.62
CA VAL A 172 -4.49 -6.35 35.81
C VAL A 172 -5.72 -6.26 34.91
N ARG A 173 -6.66 -5.39 35.28
CA ARG A 173 -7.78 -5.04 34.41
C ARG A 173 -7.24 -4.26 33.22
N GLY A 174 -7.79 -4.54 32.05
CA GLY A 174 -7.41 -3.84 30.84
C GLY A 174 -7.79 -2.36 30.93
N SER A 175 -7.01 -1.50 30.27
CA SER A 175 -7.28 -0.07 30.15
C SER A 175 -7.42 0.28 28.67
N GLY A 176 -8.40 1.12 28.32
CA GLY A 176 -8.62 1.60 26.96
C GLY A 176 -10.09 1.64 26.52
N PRO A 177 -10.37 2.13 25.31
CA PRO A 177 -11.71 2.19 24.74
C PRO A 177 -12.18 0.78 24.37
N GLY A 178 -12.70 0.04 25.33
CA GLY A 178 -13.37 -1.21 25.07
C GLY A 178 -14.54 -1.44 26.01
N GLY A 179 -15.49 -2.24 25.55
CA GLY A 179 -16.77 -2.45 26.22
C GLY A 179 -16.65 -3.12 27.59
N GLN A 180 -17.80 -3.49 28.14
CA GLN A 180 -17.96 -4.04 29.50
C GLN A 180 -17.00 -5.20 29.84
N SER A 181 -16.60 -6.00 28.84
CA SER A 181 -15.69 -7.14 29.04
C SER A 181 -14.27 -6.73 29.48
N ILE A 182 -13.75 -5.58 29.02
CA ILE A 182 -12.38 -5.14 29.37
C ILE A 182 -12.31 -4.67 30.82
N ASN A 183 -13.32 -3.94 31.27
CA ASN A 183 -13.35 -3.38 32.63
C ASN A 183 -13.65 -4.44 33.70
N LYS A 184 -14.28 -5.56 33.33
CA LYS A 184 -14.67 -6.62 34.26
C LYS A 184 -13.64 -7.75 34.38
N THR A 185 -12.80 -7.96 33.36
CA THR A 185 -11.92 -9.13 33.28
C THR A 185 -10.45 -8.77 33.42
N GLU A 186 -9.73 -9.48 34.28
CA GLU A 186 -8.30 -9.30 34.55
C GLU A 186 -7.43 -10.03 33.51
N ASN A 187 -7.64 -9.67 32.24
CA ASN A 187 -6.99 -10.33 31.10
C ASN A 187 -5.67 -9.67 30.65
N ASN A 188 -5.28 -8.52 31.23
CA ASN A 188 -4.02 -7.87 30.92
C ASN A 188 -2.90 -8.51 31.74
N VAL A 189 -1.97 -9.18 31.05
CA VAL A 189 -0.85 -9.87 31.68
C VAL A 189 0.34 -8.92 31.73
N GLN A 190 0.85 -8.65 32.91
CA GLN A 190 2.12 -7.95 33.12
C GLN A 190 3.17 -8.96 33.57
N LEU A 191 4.29 -9.01 32.85
CA LEU A 191 5.44 -9.85 33.18
C LEU A 191 6.64 -8.97 33.49
N LEU A 192 7.31 -9.25 34.60
CA LEU A 192 8.60 -8.67 34.97
C LEU A 192 9.66 -9.76 35.04
N HIS A 193 10.80 -9.54 34.38
CA HIS A 193 11.97 -10.41 34.48
C HIS A 193 12.90 -9.85 35.57
N LYS A 194 13.00 -10.54 36.70
CA LYS A 194 13.75 -10.08 37.89
C LYS A 194 15.22 -9.72 37.59
N PRO A 195 16.02 -10.56 36.88
CA PRO A 195 17.44 -10.28 36.75
C PRO A 195 17.75 -9.14 35.77
N THR A 196 16.88 -8.86 34.78
CA THR A 196 17.07 -7.73 33.85
C THR A 196 16.23 -6.50 34.18
N GLY A 197 15.28 -6.59 35.10
CA GLY A 197 14.34 -5.52 35.43
C GLY A 197 13.36 -5.15 34.31
N LEU A 198 13.28 -5.95 33.23
CA LEU A 198 12.44 -5.64 32.07
C LEU A 198 10.98 -6.00 32.33
N ARG A 199 10.07 -5.06 31.99
CA ARG A 199 8.62 -5.25 32.10
C ARG A 199 7.93 -5.26 30.73
N VAL A 200 6.93 -6.14 30.58
CA VAL A 200 6.08 -6.27 29.39
C VAL A 200 4.62 -6.40 29.80
N SER A 201 3.73 -5.64 29.16
CA SER A 201 2.28 -5.80 29.27
C SER A 201 1.70 -6.35 27.96
N CYS A 202 0.70 -7.23 28.05
CA CYS A 202 0.03 -7.83 26.89
C CYS A 202 -1.47 -7.95 27.10
N GLN A 203 -2.25 -7.37 26.19
CA GLN A 203 -3.72 -7.40 26.17
C GLN A 203 -4.24 -7.58 24.73
N ASP A 204 -3.62 -8.47 23.95
CA ASP A 204 -3.93 -8.63 22.53
C ASP A 204 -5.23 -9.42 22.30
N THR A 205 -5.56 -10.35 23.19
CA THR A 205 -6.72 -11.25 23.05
C THR A 205 -7.61 -11.23 24.28
N ARG A 206 -8.84 -11.73 24.12
CA ARG A 206 -9.79 -11.93 25.23
C ARG A 206 -9.43 -13.11 26.16
N SER A 207 -8.40 -13.89 25.82
CA SER A 207 -8.01 -15.10 26.55
C SER A 207 -6.71 -14.90 27.32
N LEU A 208 -6.77 -15.11 28.64
CA LEU A 208 -5.61 -14.98 29.52
C LEU A 208 -4.46 -15.92 29.14
N SER A 209 -4.76 -17.17 28.74
CA SER A 209 -3.72 -18.15 28.39
C SER A 209 -2.97 -17.78 27.11
N GLN A 210 -3.66 -17.18 26.15
CA GLN A 210 -3.05 -16.65 24.92
C GLN A 210 -2.20 -15.42 25.25
N ASN A 211 -2.72 -14.51 26.07
CA ASN A 211 -1.97 -13.32 26.50
C ASN A 211 -0.71 -13.69 27.30
N ARG A 212 -0.75 -14.74 28.15
CA ARG A 212 0.44 -15.26 28.84
C ARG A 212 1.53 -15.72 27.86
N LYS A 213 1.17 -16.52 26.85
CA LYS A 213 2.12 -17.01 25.84
C LYS A 213 2.72 -15.87 25.02
N LEU A 214 1.89 -14.89 24.64
CA LEU A 214 2.33 -13.72 23.89
C LEU A 214 3.24 -12.81 24.74
N ALA A 215 2.89 -12.58 26.01
CA ALA A 215 3.72 -11.82 26.93
C ALA A 215 5.10 -12.46 27.11
N ARG A 216 5.18 -13.80 27.27
CA ARG A 216 6.45 -14.54 27.36
C ARG A 216 7.30 -14.39 26.09
N ARG A 217 6.68 -14.49 24.91
CA ARG A 217 7.37 -14.27 23.62
C ARG A 217 7.93 -12.85 23.51
N ARG A 218 7.13 -11.84 23.86
CA ARG A 218 7.55 -10.42 23.83
C ARG A 218 8.68 -10.15 24.82
N LEU A 219 8.62 -10.75 26.01
CA LEU A 219 9.67 -10.61 27.02
C LEU A 219 10.99 -11.25 26.56
N LEU A 220 10.93 -12.44 25.96
CA LEU A 220 12.08 -13.13 25.38
C LEU A 220 12.76 -12.27 24.29
N GLU A 221 11.98 -11.66 23.41
CA GLU A 221 12.50 -10.75 22.39
C GLU A 221 13.19 -9.55 23.01
N LYS A 222 12.59 -8.91 24.02
CA LYS A 222 13.22 -7.77 24.73
C LYS A 222 14.51 -8.16 25.44
N VAL A 223 14.53 -9.29 26.15
CA VAL A 223 15.74 -9.80 26.85
C VAL A 223 16.83 -10.10 25.84
N ARG A 224 16.48 -10.67 24.68
CA ARG A 224 17.43 -10.94 23.60
C ARG A 224 18.08 -9.65 23.08
N TYR A 225 17.32 -8.59 22.81
CA TYR A 225 17.92 -7.32 22.38
C TYR A 225 18.80 -6.71 23.48
N ALA A 226 18.34 -6.71 24.73
CA ALA A 226 19.13 -6.19 25.84
C ALA A 226 20.46 -6.94 26.03
N SER A 227 20.50 -8.26 25.77
CA SER A 227 21.74 -9.05 25.80
C SER A 227 22.69 -8.82 24.61
N GLN A 228 22.24 -8.17 23.53
CA GLN A 228 23.05 -7.86 22.35
C GLN A 228 23.72 -6.48 22.43
N ASP A 229 23.21 -5.58 23.27
CA ASP A 229 23.66 -4.19 23.41
C ASP A 229 24.72 -4.00 24.54
N VAL A 230 25.18 -5.09 25.16
CA VAL A 230 26.28 -5.13 26.16
C VAL A 230 27.48 -5.85 25.55
#